data_AF-A0A5C7K2R0-F1
#
_entry.id   AF-A0A5C7K2R0-F1
#
_cell.length_a   1.000
_cell.length_b   1.000
_cell.length_c   1.000
_cell.angle_alpha   90.00
_cell.angle_beta   90.00
_cell.angle_gamma   90.00
#
_symmetry.space_group_name_H-M   'P 1'
#
loop_
_entity.id
_entity.type
_entity.pdbx_description
1 polymer ?
#
loop_
_entity_poly.entity_id
_entity_poly.type
_entity_poly.pdbx_seq_one_letter_code
_entity_poly.pdbx_strand_id
1 'polypeptide(L)'
;MKSAVIINLDYEHHSVQVCRAVWDEIVLRMESAGFSRHYRIFLADMDGETATARAKQVVAEVEEALAPEGVLVFDVIREFYWFEYRQINDLLAPANEIPEVSIIQMDDFQRFLNSGAN
;
A
#
# COMPACT_ATOMS: atom_id res chain seq x y z
N MET A 1 9.21 10.56 5.16
CA MET A 1 9.25 9.32 4.35
C MET A 1 7.87 8.72 4.41
N LYS A 2 7.34 8.22 3.29
CA LYS A 2 6.00 7.63 3.30
C LYS A 2 6.11 6.11 3.30
N SER A 3 5.42 5.51 4.25
CA SER A 3 5.40 4.07 4.47
C SER A 3 4.11 3.47 3.97
N ALA A 4 4.21 2.36 3.27
CA ALA A 4 3.06 1.59 2.86
C ALA A 4 3.19 0.16 3.36
N VAL A 5 2.06 -0.38 3.80
CA VAL A 5 1.94 -1.72 4.36
C VAL A 5 0.87 -2.46 3.56
N ILE A 6 1.20 -3.66 3.11
CA ILE A 6 0.25 -4.59 2.48
C ILE A 6 0.00 -5.73 3.45
N ILE A 7 -1.28 -6.01 3.70
CA ILE A 7 -1.74 -7.21 4.39
C ILE A 7 -2.73 -7.91 3.46
N ASN A 8 -2.48 -9.19 3.17
CA ASN A 8 -3.38 -10.02 2.39
C ASN A 8 -3.72 -11.27 3.18
N LEU A 9 -4.97 -11.71 3.10
CA LEU A 9 -5.46 -12.88 3.81
C LEU A 9 -5.50 -14.10 2.87
N ASP A 10 -5.42 -15.29 3.44
CA ASP A 10 -5.54 -16.54 2.72
C ASP A 10 -7.03 -16.92 2.56
N TYR A 11 -7.64 -16.36 1.52
CA TYR A 11 -9.02 -16.65 1.14
C TYR A 11 -9.23 -18.04 0.52
N GLU A 12 -8.14 -18.78 0.24
CA GLU A 12 -8.22 -20.10 -0.40
C GLU A 12 -8.40 -21.21 0.65
N HIS A 13 -7.77 -21.06 1.81
CA HIS A 13 -7.77 -22.08 2.87
C HIS A 13 -8.68 -21.73 4.06
N HIS A 14 -9.19 -20.51 4.15
CA HIS A 14 -10.05 -20.06 5.24
C HIS A 14 -11.44 -19.66 4.77
N SER A 15 -12.42 -19.76 5.69
CA SER A 15 -13.79 -19.36 5.39
C SER A 15 -13.91 -17.86 5.18
N VAL A 16 -14.86 -17.46 4.33
CA VAL A 16 -15.16 -16.04 4.08
C VAL A 16 -15.55 -15.31 5.37
N GLN A 17 -16.25 -15.96 6.30
CA GLN A 17 -16.61 -15.33 7.57
C GLN A 17 -15.38 -15.00 8.42
N VAL A 18 -14.43 -15.94 8.54
CA VAL A 18 -13.20 -15.74 9.31
C VAL A 18 -12.34 -14.65 8.66
N CYS A 19 -12.10 -14.74 7.36
CA CYS A 19 -11.31 -13.71 6.66
C CYS A 19 -11.92 -12.31 6.79
N ARG A 20 -13.25 -12.21 6.75
CA ARG A 20 -13.93 -10.93 6.92
C ARG A 20 -13.78 -10.38 8.34
N ALA A 21 -13.98 -11.21 9.37
CA ALA A 21 -13.81 -10.80 10.76
C ALA A 21 -12.38 -10.30 11.02
N VAL A 22 -11.38 -11.05 10.55
CA VAL A 22 -9.96 -10.67 10.64
C VAL A 22 -9.70 -9.36 9.89
N TRP A 23 -10.19 -9.23 8.66
CA TRP A 23 -9.98 -8.04 7.84
C TRP A 23 -10.59 -6.78 8.46
N ASP A 24 -11.83 -6.86 8.92
CA ASP A 24 -12.55 -5.72 9.50
C ASP A 24 -11.82 -5.21 10.75
N GLU A 25 -11.26 -6.13 11.56
CA GLU A 25 -10.51 -5.78 12.77
C GLU A 25 -9.12 -5.19 12.46
N ILE A 26 -8.44 -5.71 11.43
CA ILE A 26 -7.18 -5.15 10.92
C ILE A 26 -7.42 -3.72 10.41
N VAL A 27 -8.47 -3.48 9.62
CA VAL A 27 -8.77 -2.15 9.08
C VAL A 27 -8.97 -1.15 10.21
N LEU A 28 -9.80 -1.49 11.19
CA LEU A 28 -10.06 -0.64 12.36
C LEU A 28 -8.77 -0.33 13.15
N ARG A 29 -7.97 -1.37 13.40
CA ARG A 29 -6.60 -1.36 13.93
C ARG A 29 -5.68 -0.35 13.25
N MET A 30 -5.49 -0.57 11.95
CA MET A 30 -4.56 0.19 11.13
C MET A 30 -4.97 1.66 11.06
N GLU A 31 -6.27 1.95 10.90
CA GLU A 31 -6.77 3.33 10.89
C GLU A 31 -6.52 4.02 12.24
N SER A 32 -6.76 3.34 13.36
CA SER A 32 -6.48 3.86 14.70
C SER A 32 -4.98 4.06 14.97
N ALA A 33 -4.12 3.24 14.35
CA ALA A 33 -2.68 3.33 14.44
C ALA A 33 -2.06 4.45 13.57
N GLY A 34 -2.90 5.19 12.84
CA GLY A 34 -2.49 6.34 12.02
C GLY A 34 -2.18 6.00 10.57
N PHE A 35 -2.61 4.83 10.08
CA PHE A 35 -2.58 4.51 8.65
C PHE A 35 -3.86 4.98 7.98
N SER A 36 -3.76 5.44 6.74
CA SER A 36 -4.89 5.70 5.86
C SER A 36 -5.05 4.52 4.91
N ARG A 37 -6.27 4.01 4.77
CA ARG A 37 -6.55 2.89 3.87
C ARG A 37 -6.72 3.35 2.44
N HIS A 38 -5.96 2.75 1.53
CA HIS A 38 -6.11 2.89 0.09
C HIS A 38 -6.29 1.51 -0.53
N TYR A 39 -7.56 1.11 -0.70
CA TYR A 39 -7.95 -0.25 -1.10
C TYR A 39 -7.41 -1.32 -0.13
N ARG A 40 -6.40 -2.10 -0.56
CA ARG A 40 -5.71 -3.14 0.23
C ARG A 40 -4.37 -2.68 0.80
N ILE A 41 -4.00 -1.42 0.58
CA ILE A 41 -2.73 -0.84 1.02
C ILE A 41 -3.01 0.13 2.15
N PHE A 42 -2.23 0.06 3.21
CA PHE A 42 -2.26 1.00 4.33
C PHE A 42 -1.09 1.96 4.21
N LEU A 43 -1.40 3.25 4.15
CA LEU A 43 -0.43 4.31 3.90
C LEU A 43 -0.22 5.16 5.13
N ALA A 44 1.01 5.58 5.42
CA ALA A 44 1.28 6.48 6.52
C ALA A 44 2.45 7.41 6.22
N ASP A 45 2.40 8.61 6.81
CA ASP A 45 3.53 9.55 6.82
C ASP A 45 4.37 9.31 8.08
N MET A 46 5.02 8.15 8.11
CA MET A 46 5.92 7.74 9.19
C MET A 46 7.11 6.98 8.60
N ASP A 47 8.23 6.99 9.32
CA ASP A 47 9.42 6.23 8.94
C ASP A 47 9.14 4.70 9.00
N GLY A 48 10.02 3.93 8.37
CA GLY A 48 9.83 2.48 8.23
C GLY A 48 9.89 1.72 9.56
N GLU A 49 10.71 2.17 10.51
CA GLU A 49 10.81 1.52 11.82
C GLU A 49 9.50 1.69 12.60
N THR A 50 9.00 2.92 12.66
CA THR A 50 7.71 3.23 13.29
C THR A 50 6.55 2.52 12.59
N ALA A 51 6.51 2.52 11.26
CA ALA A 51 5.46 1.85 10.48
C ALA A 51 5.41 0.35 10.73
N THR A 52 6.56 -0.32 10.65
CA THR A 52 6.62 -1.76 10.82
C THR A 52 6.31 -2.18 12.25
N ALA A 53 6.79 -1.43 13.25
CA ALA A 53 6.46 -1.68 14.65
C ALA A 53 4.95 -1.56 14.90
N ARG A 54 4.32 -0.47 14.44
CA ARG A 54 2.87 -0.26 14.61
C ARG A 54 2.05 -1.31 13.88
N ALA A 55 2.39 -1.63 12.63
CA ALA A 55 1.65 -2.63 11.87
C ALA A 55 1.72 -4.01 12.54
N LYS A 56 2.88 -4.41 13.05
CA LYS A 56 3.04 -5.67 13.80
C LYS A 56 2.24 -5.66 15.10
N GLN A 57 2.24 -4.53 15.82
CA GLN A 57 1.43 -4.36 17.02
C GLN A 57 -0.06 -4.51 16.71
N VAL A 58 -0.54 -3.91 15.62
CA VAL A 58 -1.93 -4.08 15.18
C VAL A 58 -2.27 -5.55 14.95
N VAL A 59 -1.44 -6.31 14.24
CA VAL A 59 -1.69 -7.74 14.01
C VAL A 59 -1.74 -8.52 15.34
N ALA A 60 -0.85 -8.22 16.28
CA ALA A 60 -0.88 -8.84 17.61
C ALA A 60 -2.15 -8.50 18.40
N GLU A 61 -2.60 -7.25 18.36
CA GLU A 61 -3.85 -6.81 19.01
C GLU A 61 -5.09 -7.44 18.37
N VAL A 62 -5.07 -7.70 17.06
CA VAL A 62 -6.15 -8.40 16.35
C VAL A 62 -6.17 -9.88 16.74
N GLU A 63 -5.00 -10.52 16.84
CA GLU A 63 -4.86 -11.90 17.35
C GLU A 63 -5.46 -12.02 18.76
N GLU A 64 -5.09 -11.13 19.67
CA GLU A 64 -5.64 -11.13 21.04
C GLU A 64 -7.16 -10.93 21.08
N ALA A 65 -7.68 -10.06 20.21
CA ALA A 65 -9.11 -9.77 20.15
C ALA A 65 -9.94 -10.97 19.65
N LEU A 66 -9.40 -11.74 18.71
CA LEU A 66 -10.10 -12.87 18.08
C LEU A 66 -9.73 -14.24 18.67
N ALA A 67 -8.73 -14.29 19.57
CA ALA A 67 -8.37 -15.51 20.29
C ALA A 67 -9.54 -16.18 21.05
N PRO A 68 -10.48 -15.45 21.69
CA PRO A 68 -11.67 -16.06 22.32
C PRO A 68 -12.60 -16.79 21.33
N GLU A 69 -12.55 -16.41 20.05
CA GLU A 69 -13.32 -17.04 18.97
C GLU A 69 -12.57 -18.22 18.33
N GLY A 70 -11.36 -18.53 18.82
CA GLY A 70 -10.52 -19.62 18.31
C GLY A 70 -9.87 -19.31 16.95
N VAL A 71 -9.80 -18.04 16.55
CA VAL A 71 -9.18 -17.62 15.31
C VAL A 71 -7.70 -17.34 15.53
N LEU A 72 -6.84 -18.04 14.79
CA LEU A 72 -5.40 -17.76 14.72
C LEU A 72 -5.16 -16.80 13.55
N VAL A 73 -5.00 -15.51 13.84
CA VAL A 73 -4.88 -14.44 12.83
C VAL A 73 -3.61 -14.62 12.01
N PHE A 74 -2.51 -15.03 12.64
CA PHE A 74 -1.27 -15.35 11.92
C PHE A 74 -1.44 -16.44 10.85
N ASP A 75 -2.30 -17.43 11.07
CA ASP A 75 -2.57 -18.50 10.08
C ASP A 75 -3.48 -18.02 8.94
N VAL A 76 -4.25 -16.94 9.16
CA VAL A 76 -5.14 -16.35 8.17
C VAL A 76 -4.41 -15.34 7.28
N ILE A 77 -3.29 -14.77 7.74
CA ILE A 77 -2.49 -13.81 6.95
C ILE A 77 -1.57 -14.56 5.97
N ARG A 78 -1.72 -14.26 4.68
CA ARG A 78 -0.89 -14.82 3.59
C ARG A 78 0.32 -13.96 3.27
N GLU A 79 0.13 -12.65 3.21
CA GLU A 79 1.18 -11.69 2.84
C GLU A 79 1.15 -10.53 3.83
N PHE A 80 2.33 -10.15 4.33
CA PHE A 80 2.49 -9.00 5.21
C PHE A 80 3.81 -8.30 4.93
N TYR A 81 3.74 -7.19 4.19
CA TYR A 81 4.92 -6.49 3.68
C TYR A 81 4.87 -5.00 3.99
N TRP A 82 6.06 -4.41 4.08
CA TRP A 82 6.25 -2.96 4.15
C TRP A 82 7.14 -2.50 2.99
N PHE A 83 6.88 -1.30 2.49
CA PHE A 83 7.69 -0.64 1.48
C PHE A 83 7.66 0.87 1.68
N GLU A 84 8.76 1.52 1.32
CA GLU A 84 8.80 2.96 1.15
C GLU A 84 8.24 3.31 -0.23
N TYR A 85 7.40 4.35 -0.30
CA TYR A 85 6.87 4.84 -1.57
C TYR A 85 7.07 6.35 -1.70
N ARG A 86 7.24 6.80 -2.95
CA ARG A 86 7.29 8.24 -3.29
C ARG A 86 5.90 8.76 -3.65
N GLN A 87 5.20 8.02 -4.50
CA GLN A 87 3.88 8.38 -5.02
C GLN A 87 3.03 7.12 -5.29
N ILE A 88 1.72 7.32 -5.36
CA ILE A 88 0.76 6.31 -5.80
C ILE A 88 -0.07 6.93 -6.91
N ASN A 89 -0.08 6.26 -8.05
CA ASN A 89 -0.81 6.69 -9.23
C ASN A 89 -2.00 5.74 -9.43
N ASP A 90 -3.20 6.20 -9.10
CA ASP A 90 -4.44 5.45 -9.35
C ASP A 90 -4.83 5.60 -10.83
N LEU A 91 -4.75 4.51 -11.61
CA LEU A 91 -5.08 4.50 -13.04
C LEU A 91 -6.59 4.55 -13.31
N LEU A 92 -7.43 4.36 -12.28
CA LEU A 92 -8.88 4.52 -12.39
C LEU A 92 -9.31 5.97 -12.12
N ALA A 93 -8.45 6.77 -11.50
CA ALA A 93 -8.63 8.21 -11.45
C ALA A 93 -8.18 8.82 -12.79
N PRO A 94 -8.91 9.82 -13.34
CA PRO A 94 -8.42 10.56 -14.49
C PRO A 94 -6.99 11.05 -14.18
N ALA A 95 -6.07 10.85 -15.13
CA ALA A 95 -4.65 11.08 -14.93
C ALA A 95 -4.40 12.47 -14.33
N ASN A 96 -4.04 12.52 -13.04
CA ASN A 96 -3.60 13.74 -12.37
C ASN A 96 -2.12 14.04 -12.65
N GLU A 97 -1.49 13.31 -13.57
CA GLU A 97 -0.17 13.65 -14.06
C GLU A 97 -0.30 14.83 -15.02
N ILE A 98 0.09 16.02 -14.55
CA ILE A 98 0.59 17.05 -15.46
C ILE A 98 1.84 16.41 -16.08
N PRO A 99 1.85 16.09 -17.38
CA PRO A 99 3.03 15.51 -17.99
C PRO A 99 4.22 16.46 -17.79
N GLU A 100 5.38 15.92 -17.45
CA GLU A 100 6.64 16.69 -17.57
C GLU A 100 6.83 17.03 -19.05
N VAL A 101 6.38 18.22 -19.45
CA VAL A 101 6.72 18.79 -20.75
C VAL A 101 8.14 19.31 -20.65
N SER A 102 9.09 18.45 -21.03
CA SER A 102 10.41 18.95 -21.45
C SER A 102 10.19 19.71 -22.74
N ILE A 103 10.13 21.04 -22.65
CA ILE A 103 10.15 21.90 -23.83
C ILE A 103 11.53 21.70 -24.46
N ILE A 104 11.59 20.89 -25.52
CA ILE A 104 12.73 20.91 -26.43
C ILE A 104 12.74 22.34 -26.97
N GLN A 105 13.79 23.12 -26.64
CA GLN A 105 13.96 24.43 -27.26
C GLN A 105 13.99 24.20 -28.77
N MET A 106 13.25 25.02 -29.54
CA MET A 106 13.07 24.86 -30.98
C MET A 106 14.40 24.61 -31.73
N ASP A 107 15.48 25.19 -31.21
CA ASP A 107 16.84 25.07 -31.73
C ASP A 107 17.42 23.65 -31.63
N ASP A 108 17.12 22.92 -30.55
CA ASP A 108 17.57 21.53 -30.35
C ASP A 108 16.77 20.55 -31.21
N PHE A 109 15.48 20.84 -31.44
CA PHE A 109 14.64 20.07 -32.35
C PHE A 109 15.10 20.23 -33.81
N GLN A 110 15.46 21.45 -34.23
CA GLN A 110 16.02 21.68 -35.57
C GLN A 110 17.35 20.95 -35.77
N ARG A 111 18.24 20.94 -34.77
CA ARG A 111 19.50 20.18 -34.83
C ARG A 111 19.26 18.69 -34.98
N PHE A 112 18.31 18.13 -34.23
CA PHE A 112 17.93 16.72 -34.35
C PHE A 112 17.47 16.37 -35.77
N LEU A 113 16.54 17.15 -36.34
CA LEU A 113 16.03 16.93 -37.70
C LEU A 113 17.13 17.02 -38.77
N ASN A 114 18.04 17.98 -38.61
CA ASN A 114 19.14 18.18 -39.57
C ASN A 114 20.28 17.17 -39.42
N SER A 115 20.39 16.49 -38.28
CA SER A 115 21.42 15.47 -38.04
C SER A 115 21.11 14.10 -38.66
N GLY A 116 19.86 13.86 -39.06
CA GLY A 116 19.42 12.61 -39.72
C GLY A 116 19.47 12.65 -41.25
N ALA A 117 19.93 13.75 -41.85
CA ALA A 117 20.08 13.91 -43.30
C ALA A 117 21.56 13.94 -43.68
N ASN A 118 22.22 12.78 -43.64
CA ASN A 118 23.47 12.50 -44.35
C ASN A 118 23.46 11.04 -44.81
#